data_AF-A0A720XG08-F1
#
_entry.id   AF-A0A720XG08-F1
#
_cell.length_a   1.000
_cell.length_b   1.000
_cell.length_c   1.000
_cell.angle_alpha   90.00
_cell.angle_beta   90.00
_cell.angle_gamma   90.00
#
_symmetry.space_group_name_H-M   'P 1'
#
loop_
_entity.id
_entity.type
_entity.pdbx_description
1 polymer ?
#
loop_
_entity_poly.entity_id
_entity_poly.type
_entity_poly.pdbx_seq_one_letter_code
_entity_poly.pdbx_strand_id
1 'polypeptide(L)'
;MNRTEQTPQLTPEDAAQRIRVLEDENEYLRKRFEEVDLYFGRNLVVMKAAVIEWRATGDARNGMAWIYNTLCGPGELPPQEEKEAQEYFNRETEVIDRKLAALYHWFRKYHRTHAAPDQTTTGGTSD
;
A
#
# COMPACT_ATOMS: atom_id res chain seq x y z
N MET A 1 -31.38 -32.84 -22.78
CA MET A 1 -30.94 -33.20 -21.42
C MET A 1 -30.24 -31.97 -20.85
N ASN A 2 -31.02 -30.98 -20.40
CA ASN A 2 -30.52 -29.68 -19.96
C ASN A 2 -30.45 -29.67 -18.43
N ARG A 3 -29.28 -29.99 -17.88
CA ARG A 3 -28.95 -29.62 -16.50
C ARG A 3 -28.37 -28.22 -16.59
N THR A 4 -29.23 -27.21 -16.52
CA THR A 4 -28.82 -25.86 -16.14
C THR A 4 -28.07 -26.00 -14.82
N GLU A 5 -26.76 -25.80 -14.84
CA GLU A 5 -25.96 -25.63 -13.64
C GLU A 5 -26.45 -24.35 -12.97
N GLN A 6 -27.49 -24.46 -12.15
CA GLN A 6 -27.85 -23.42 -11.20
C GLN A 6 -26.67 -23.32 -10.24
N THR A 7 -25.89 -22.24 -10.38
CA THR A 7 -24.96 -21.78 -9.36
C THR A 7 -25.68 -21.88 -8.01
N PRO A 8 -25.15 -22.63 -7.02
CA PRO A 8 -25.83 -22.78 -5.74
C PRO A 8 -26.07 -21.39 -5.14
N GLN A 9 -27.34 -21.00 -5.04
CA GLN A 9 -27.72 -19.76 -4.37
C GLN A 9 -27.46 -19.98 -2.88
N LEU A 10 -26.56 -19.20 -2.28
CA LEU A 10 -26.32 -19.23 -0.84
C LEU A 10 -27.65 -19.03 -0.11
N THR A 11 -27.90 -19.81 0.94
CA THR A 11 -29.06 -19.58 1.80
C THR A 11 -28.93 -18.20 2.47
N PRO A 12 -30.03 -17.55 2.90
CA PRO A 12 -29.94 -16.26 3.60
C PRO A 12 -29.03 -16.30 4.84
N GLU A 13 -28.99 -17.44 5.53
CA GLU A 13 -28.12 -17.65 6.69
C GLU A 13 -26.64 -17.75 6.27
N ASP A 14 -26.33 -18.54 5.23
CA ASP A 14 -24.96 -18.63 4.69
C ASP A 14 -24.47 -17.30 4.12
N ALA A 15 -25.37 -16.53 3.49
CA ALA A 15 -25.07 -15.20 2.96
C ALA A 15 -24.80 -14.20 4.10
N ALA A 16 -25.60 -14.21 5.17
CA ALA A 16 -25.39 -13.36 6.34
C ALA A 16 -24.07 -13.70 7.05
N GLN A 17 -23.76 -14.99 7.18
CA GLN A 17 -22.49 -15.43 7.74
C GLN A 17 -21.31 -14.99 6.87
N ARG A 18 -21.43 -15.12 5.54
CA ARG A 18 -20.39 -14.66 4.60
C ARG A 18 -20.18 -13.15 4.67
N ILE A 19 -21.25 -12.36 4.78
CA ILE A 19 -21.15 -10.90 4.93
C ILE A 19 -20.40 -10.54 6.20
N ARG A 20 -20.74 -11.15 7.35
CA ARG A 20 -20.04 -10.88 8.61
C ARG A 20 -18.54 -11.18 8.53
N VAL A 21 -18.18 -12.31 7.92
CA VAL A 21 -16.77 -12.67 7.71
C VAL A 21 -16.07 -11.63 6.81
N LEU A 22 -16.72 -11.20 5.73
CA LEU A 22 -16.16 -10.19 4.84
C LEU A 22 -16.04 -8.81 5.50
N GLU A 23 -16.98 -8.43 6.37
CA GLU A 23 -16.93 -7.19 7.13
C GLU A 23 -15.76 -7.19 8.13
N ASP A 24 -15.57 -8.30 8.85
CA ASP A 24 -14.45 -8.49 9.79
C ASP A 24 -13.09 -8.49 9.06
N GLU A 25 -12.98 -9.23 7.94
CA GLU A 25 -11.79 -9.22 7.08
C GLU A 25 -11.51 -7.80 6.54
N ASN A 26 -12.55 -7.05 6.16
CA ASN A 26 -12.39 -5.70 5.65
C ASN A 26 -11.92 -4.72 6.74
N GLU A 27 -12.47 -4.83 7.95
CA GLU A 27 -12.02 -4.05 9.10
C GLU A 27 -10.56 -4.34 9.43
N TYR A 28 -10.18 -5.62 9.50
CA TYR A 28 -8.80 -6.02 9.70
C TYR A 28 -7.86 -5.42 8.65
N LEU A 29 -8.21 -5.51 7.36
CA LEU A 29 -7.41 -4.95 6.27
C LEU A 29 -7.29 -3.42 6.35
N ARG A 30 -8.37 -2.71 6.72
CA ARG A 30 -8.32 -1.26 6.95
C ARG A 30 -7.36 -0.91 8.08
N LYS A 31 -7.38 -1.65 9.18
CA LYS A 31 -6.46 -1.44 10.30
C LYS A 31 -5.01 -1.75 9.94
N ARG A 32 -4.77 -2.80 9.17
CA ARG A 32 -3.43 -3.10 8.64
C ARG A 32 -2.93 -2.03 7.68
N PHE A 33 -3.80 -1.44 6.86
CA PHE A 33 -3.42 -0.31 6.00
C PHE A 33 -3.07 0.94 6.82
N GLU A 34 -3.92 1.29 7.80
CA GLU A 34 -3.66 2.39 8.75
C GLU A 34 -2.30 2.22 9.45
N GLU A 35 -1.99 1.02 9.92
CA GLU A 35 -0.71 0.72 10.56
C GLU A 35 0.50 0.91 9.62
N VAL A 36 0.40 0.46 8.37
CA VAL A 36 1.46 0.65 7.36
C VAL A 36 1.66 2.14 7.05
N ASP A 37 0.58 2.90 6.91
CA ASP A 37 0.63 4.36 6.69
C ASP A 37 1.32 5.08 7.86
N LEU A 38 1.04 4.67 9.10
CA LEU A 38 1.68 5.22 10.29
C LEU A 38 3.18 4.91 10.33
N TYR A 39 3.60 3.68 10.00
CA TYR A 39 5.02 3.34 9.93
C TYR A 39 5.74 4.11 8.82
N PHE A 40 5.13 4.24 7.64
CA PHE A 40 5.68 5.04 6.55
C PHE A 40 5.82 6.52 6.96
N GLY A 41 4.76 7.09 7.55
CA GLY A 41 4.76 8.46 8.05
C GLY A 41 5.83 8.72 9.11
N ARG A 42 6.02 7.79 10.05
CA ARG A 42 7.09 7.87 11.06
C ARG A 42 8.47 7.93 10.42
N ASN A 43 8.75 7.07 9.44
CA ASN A 43 10.03 7.08 8.72
C ASN A 43 10.27 8.40 7.98
N LEU A 44 9.24 8.98 7.35
CA LEU A 44 9.34 10.31 6.72
C LEU A 44 9.63 11.42 7.74
N VAL A 45 9.01 11.38 8.91
CA VAL A 45 9.28 12.36 9.99
C VAL A 45 10.73 12.27 10.44
N VAL A 46 11.26 11.06 10.59
CA VAL A 46 12.67 10.85 10.96
C VAL A 46 13.63 11.39 9.91
N MET A 47 13.38 11.14 8.63
CA MET A 47 14.19 11.70 7.54
C MET A 47 14.18 13.24 7.56
N LYS A 48 13.01 13.85 7.85
CA LYS A 48 12.90 15.30 8.02
C LYS A 48 13.69 15.79 9.24
N ALA A 49 13.59 15.10 10.38
CA ALA A 49 14.33 15.41 11.60
C ALA A 49 15.85 15.35 11.36
N ALA A 50 16.33 14.34 10.63
CA ALA A 50 17.73 14.22 10.24
C ALA A 50 18.23 15.45 9.45
N VAL A 51 17.44 15.94 8.49
CA VAL A 51 17.76 17.14 7.71
C VAL A 51 17.73 18.40 8.57
N ILE A 52 16.77 18.53 9.49
CA ILE A 52 16.68 19.66 10.43
C ILE A 52 17.91 19.70 11.33
N GLU A 53 18.27 18.57 11.94
CA GLU A 53 19.41 18.42 12.84
C GLU A 53 20.73 18.76 12.13
N TRP A 54 20.93 18.22 10.92
CA TRP A 54 22.11 18.54 10.13
C TRP A 54 22.21 20.03 9.81
N ARG A 55 21.10 20.69 9.43
CA ARG A 55 21.08 22.12 9.15
C ARG A 55 21.35 22.98 10.38
N ALA A 56 20.86 22.56 11.55
CA ALA A 56 21.04 23.29 12.80
C ALA A 56 22.48 23.21 13.32
N THR A 57 23.12 22.04 13.16
CA THR A 57 24.44 21.77 13.75
C THR A 57 25.59 21.89 12.78
N GLY A 58 25.33 21.77 11.48
CA GLY A 58 26.35 21.62 10.43
C GLY A 58 27.00 20.23 10.40
N ASP A 59 26.63 19.30 11.30
CA ASP A 59 27.22 17.95 11.38
C ASP A 59 26.24 16.88 10.87
N ALA A 60 26.56 16.28 9.72
CA ALA A 60 25.74 15.23 9.13
C ALA A 60 25.64 13.96 9.99
N ARG A 61 26.59 13.73 10.91
CA ARG A 61 26.55 12.56 11.81
C ARG A 61 25.37 12.63 12.77
N ASN A 62 25.01 13.82 13.23
CA ASN A 62 23.83 14.02 14.07
C ASN A 62 22.54 13.72 13.29
N GLY A 63 22.48 14.12 12.02
CA GLY A 63 21.39 13.74 11.12
C GLY A 63 21.31 12.22 10.92
N MET A 64 22.43 11.56 10.67
CA MET A 64 22.47 10.11 10.49
C MET A 64 22.06 9.33 11.75
N ALA A 65 22.30 9.85 12.95
CA ALA A 65 21.86 9.22 14.19
C ALA A 65 20.33 9.07 14.26
N TRP A 66 19.57 10.05 13.76
CA TRP A 66 18.10 9.96 13.68
C TRP A 66 17.65 8.77 12.82
N ILE A 67 18.26 8.62 11.63
CA ILE A 67 17.95 7.53 10.70
C ILE A 67 18.34 6.19 11.31
N TYR A 68 19.58 6.08 11.80
CA TYR A 68 20.12 4.84 12.36
C TYR A 68 19.30 4.33 13.55
N ASN A 69 19.00 5.20 14.52
CA ASN A 69 18.25 4.81 15.71
C ASN A 69 16.83 4.33 15.39
N THR A 70 16.21 4.92 14.37
CA THR A 70 14.86 4.55 13.93
C THR A 70 14.84 3.17 13.28
N LEU A 71 15.85 2.83 12.48
CA LEU A 71 15.99 1.51 11.87
C LEU A 71 16.41 0.45 12.90
N CYS A 72 17.29 0.81 13.84
CA CYS A 72 17.82 -0.12 14.84
C CYS A 72 16.73 -0.65 15.79
N GLY A 73 15.84 0.22 16.30
CA GLY A 73 14.83 -0.17 17.28
C GLY A 73 13.94 -1.35 16.86
N PRO A 74 13.37 -1.34 15.63
CA PRO A 74 12.59 -2.45 15.10
C PRO A 74 13.41 -3.57 14.43
N GLY A 75 14.73 -3.44 14.31
CA GLY A 75 15.58 -4.44 13.65
C GLY A 75 15.64 -4.33 12.12
N GLU A 76 15.44 -3.13 11.57
CA GLU A 76 15.37 -2.82 10.13
C GLU A 76 16.71 -2.35 9.54
N LEU A 77 17.81 -2.50 10.30
CA LEU A 77 19.14 -2.24 9.75
C LEU A 77 19.50 -3.32 8.70
N PRO A 78 20.24 -2.97 7.64
CA PRO A 78 20.74 -3.97 6.71
C PRO A 78 21.68 -4.95 7.44
N PRO A 79 21.89 -6.16 6.89
CA PRO A 79 22.87 -7.10 7.39
C PRO A 79 24.26 -6.45 7.54
N GLN A 80 25.01 -6.79 8.58
CA GLN A 80 26.29 -6.13 8.89
C GLN A 80 27.38 -6.42 7.84
N GLU A 81 27.23 -7.51 7.10
CA GLU A 81 28.11 -7.92 6.02
C GLU A 81 27.89 -7.12 4.72
N GLU A 82 26.78 -6.39 4.59
CA GLU A 82 26.49 -5.55 3.43
C GLU A 82 27.42 -4.33 3.42
N LYS A 83 28.13 -4.13 2.30
CA LYS A 83 29.12 -3.05 2.14
C LYS A 83 28.86 -2.18 0.92
N GLU A 84 28.17 -2.73 -0.09
CA GLU A 84 27.93 -2.07 -1.37
C GLU A 84 26.52 -1.45 -1.39
N ALA A 85 26.41 -0.21 -0.89
CA ALA A 85 25.13 0.47 -0.72
C ALA A 85 24.30 0.57 -2.02
N GLN A 86 24.96 0.80 -3.16
CA GLN A 86 24.28 0.90 -4.46
C GLN A 86 23.74 -0.45 -4.93
N GLU A 87 24.49 -1.54 -4.73
CA GLU A 87 24.05 -2.89 -5.10
C GLU A 87 22.86 -3.33 -4.24
N TYR A 88 22.94 -3.08 -2.92
CA TYR A 88 21.83 -3.30 -2.00
C TYR A 88 20.58 -2.53 -2.46
N PHE A 89 20.70 -1.21 -2.69
CA PHE A 89 19.58 -0.38 -3.12
C PHE A 89 18.94 -0.90 -4.41
N ASN A 90 19.76 -1.24 -5.42
CA ASN A 90 19.26 -1.73 -6.70
C ASN A 90 18.47 -3.04 -6.52
N ARG A 91 19.02 -3.98 -5.76
CA ARG A 91 18.40 -5.29 -5.51
C ARG A 91 17.05 -5.16 -4.80
N GLU A 92 17.00 -4.39 -3.70
CA GLU A 92 15.78 -4.22 -2.91
C GLU A 92 14.72 -3.43 -3.70
N THR A 93 15.13 -2.38 -4.42
CA THR A 93 14.22 -1.53 -5.20
C THR A 93 13.63 -2.26 -6.40
N GLU A 94 14.40 -3.12 -7.07
CA GLU A 94 13.88 -3.90 -8.20
C GLU A 94 12.70 -4.80 -7.79
N VAL A 95 12.74 -5.37 -6.58
CA VAL A 95 11.64 -6.16 -6.02
C VAL A 95 10.40 -5.28 -5.80
N ILE A 96 10.59 -4.08 -5.25
CA ILE A 96 9.52 -3.12 -4.97
C ILE A 96 8.88 -2.65 -6.28
N ASP A 97 9.70 -2.23 -7.25
CA ASP A 97 9.24 -1.68 -8.53
C ASP A 97 8.40 -2.69 -9.32
N ARG A 98 8.82 -3.96 -9.35
CA ARG A 98 8.03 -5.03 -9.99
C ARG A 98 6.65 -5.19 -9.32
N LYS A 99 6.59 -5.17 -7.99
CA LYS A 99 5.33 -5.30 -7.25
C LYS A 99 4.42 -4.08 -7.47
N LEU A 100 4.97 -2.88 -7.44
CA LEU A 100 4.23 -1.65 -7.72
C LEU A 100 3.69 -1.63 -9.16
N ALA A 101 4.49 -2.04 -10.14
CA ALA A 101 4.06 -2.12 -11.53
C ALA A 101 2.86 -3.06 -11.71
N ALA A 102 2.90 -4.24 -11.08
CA ALA A 102 1.79 -5.20 -11.08
C ALA A 102 0.53 -4.62 -10.43
N LEU A 103 0.70 -3.95 -9.29
CA LEU A 103 -0.41 -3.31 -8.56
C LEU A 103 -1.05 -2.18 -9.38
N TYR A 104 -0.24 -1.33 -10.03
CA TYR A 104 -0.76 -0.29 -10.92
C TYR A 104 -1.48 -0.86 -12.14
N HIS A 105 -1.01 -1.98 -12.70
CA HIS A 105 -1.73 -2.66 -13.76
C HIS A 105 -3.11 -3.13 -13.29
N TRP A 106 -3.17 -3.72 -12.09
CA TRP A 106 -4.43 -4.14 -11.48
C TRP A 106 -5.39 -2.96 -11.27
N PHE A 107 -4.95 -1.86 -10.66
CA PHE A 107 -5.79 -0.67 -10.43
C PHE A 107 -6.31 -0.07 -11.74
N ARG A 108 -5.46 0.03 -12.77
CA ARG A 108 -5.89 0.49 -14.10
C ARG A 108 -7.01 -0.39 -14.67
N LYS A 109 -6.91 -1.71 -14.53
CA LYS A 109 -7.98 -2.62 -14.98
C LYS A 109 -9.25 -2.42 -14.16
N TYR A 110 -9.12 -2.37 -12.84
CA TYR A 110 -10.24 -2.18 -11.91
C TYR A 110 -11.05 -0.92 -12.23
N HIS A 111 -10.38 0.23 -12.38
CA HIS A 111 -11.05 1.49 -12.69
C HIS A 111 -11.72 1.50 -14.06
N ARG A 112 -11.14 0.85 -15.09
CA ARG A 112 -11.80 0.75 -16.40
C ARG A 112 -13.11 -0.05 -16.36
N THR A 113 -13.20 -1.09 -15.52
CA THR A 113 -14.38 -1.95 -15.46
C THR A 113 -15.41 -1.52 -14.44
N HIS A 114 -15.05 -0.63 -13.49
CA HIS A 114 -15.93 -0.17 -12.41
C HIS A 114 -16.12 1.35 -12.38
N ALA A 115 -15.60 2.10 -13.37
CA ALA A 115 -15.98 3.49 -13.56
C ALA A 115 -17.48 3.56 -13.89
N ALA A 116 -18.21 4.45 -13.21
CA ALA A 116 -19.60 4.73 -13.53
C ALA A 116 -19.71 5.22 -14.98
N PRO A 117 -20.74 4.83 -15.74
CA PRO A 117 -20.99 5.42 -17.06
C PRO A 117 -21.22 6.92 -16.88
N ASP A 118 -20.50 7.71 -17.68
CA ASP A 118 -20.60 9.17 -17.71
C ASP A 118 -22.05 9.58 -18.01
N GLN A 119 -22.71 10.26 -17.07
CA GLN A 119 -24.10 10.71 -17.20
C GLN A 119 -24.25 11.99 -18.04
N THR A 120 -23.21 12.44 -18.76
CA THR A 120 -23.24 13.75 -19.46
C THR A 120 -23.68 13.73 -20.92
N THR A 121 -24.11 12.60 -21.51
CA THR A 121 -24.71 12.60 -22.87
C THR A 121 -26.22 12.37 -22.85
N THR A 122 -26.97 13.23 -22.16
CA THR A 122 -28.41 13.44 -22.42
C THR A 122 -28.74 14.94 -22.30
N GLY A 123 -28.08 15.75 -23.14
CA GLY A 123 -28.34 17.18 -23.26
C GLY A 123 -28.84 17.53 -24.67
N GLY A 124 -30.15 17.40 -24.88
CA GLY A 124 -30.94 18.25 -25.79
C GLY A 124 -30.68 18.20 -27.29
N THR A 125 -31.49 17.41 -28.00
CA THR A 125 -32.03 17.84 -29.30
C THR A 125 -33.49 18.21 -29.10
N SER A 126 -33.74 19.51 -28.98
CA SER A 126 -34.98 20.27 -29.16
C SER A 126 -34.49 21.73 -29.11
N ASP A 127 -34.54 22.57 -30.14
CA ASP A 127 -35.59 22.79 -31.14
C ASP A 127 -35.10 22.74 -32.60
#